data_AF-A0A5S3QV13-F1
#
_entry.id   AF-A0A5S3QV13-F1
#
_cell.length_a   1.000
_cell.length_b   1.000
_cell.length_c   1.000
_cell.angle_alpha   90.00
_cell.angle_beta   90.00
_cell.angle_gamma   90.00
#
_symmetry.space_group_name_H-M   'P 1'
#
loop_
_entity.id
_entity.type
_entity.pdbx_description
1 polymer ?
#
loop_
_entity_poly.entity_id
_entity_poly.type
_entity_poly.pdbx_seq_one_letter_code
_entity_poly.pdbx_strand_id
1 'polypeptide(L)'
;QTGFKQAYSSILTGIFNAPLDKVEEVLSLVATESPDEAQNDLILRLKDRLQLDPLTDSLERLQSELLTIKKTVLANIETAAKLKAELSVKFEYTRLSSHQSLLEAKLTTKGLEQVHLDALFGRVGTITQPSYQDEIEIERFFFQTSTEIKQAYGFNLGFGAWSAMSRNSYSFKTIETRDKLNRVQLATLGMRGYQDDINGDKRHYYLSFDAQMVAFSTSTPPKLHEFTLGLTLVHEQQEASVTSNELDHLVDDLSVWGMILEFDSEETKHRLSEILKDSDNVRIVKSLHLDHDAFVQLLPLLGQFDSRRLAISLAAALPVNHKILPERATIENRVKLYDAIFEALLNSQLNSHNEVALATYQYLKAKGCRKLAGKERDWRRLGASKFQTLAGIVELHPRILQDITNLCDGFAQLNLAYHQEGDYSLLEQAFNLFDDMGEHGFYNRFFAHYVLQCTRTFPQAQNGTKVTVKLEFVKDGKEIDVLWGKR
;
A
#
# COMPACT_ATOMS: atom_id res chain seq x y z
N GLN A 1 11.87 -24.98 -1.80
CA GLN A 1 12.12 -25.05 -0.33
C GLN A 1 13.06 -23.96 0.19
N THR A 2 13.83 -23.27 -0.66
CA THR A 2 14.84 -22.27 -0.28
C THR A 2 14.27 -20.96 0.28
N GLY A 3 13.18 -20.43 -0.29
CA GLY A 3 12.58 -19.15 0.15
C GLY A 3 11.90 -19.17 1.52
N PHE A 4 11.32 -20.32 1.92
CA PHE A 4 10.70 -20.47 3.24
C PHE A 4 11.74 -20.41 4.37
N LYS A 5 12.86 -21.13 4.21
CA LYS A 5 13.94 -21.14 5.21
C LYS A 5 14.57 -19.75 5.35
N GLN A 6 14.70 -19.02 4.25
CA GLN A 6 15.26 -17.67 4.26
C GLN A 6 14.31 -16.67 4.96
N ALA A 7 13.03 -16.65 4.61
CA ALA A 7 12.04 -15.77 5.25
C ALA A 7 11.87 -16.07 6.75
N TYR A 8 11.78 -17.35 7.12
CA TYR A 8 11.73 -17.79 8.51
C TYR A 8 12.96 -17.34 9.31
N SER A 9 14.15 -17.51 8.73
CA SER A 9 15.41 -17.09 9.36
C SER A 9 15.49 -15.56 9.53
N SER A 10 15.12 -14.79 8.50
CA SER A 10 15.16 -13.32 8.55
C SER A 10 14.16 -12.74 9.55
N ILE A 11 12.95 -13.28 9.64
CA ILE A 11 11.93 -12.84 10.61
C ILE A 11 12.41 -13.10 12.03
N LEU A 12 12.93 -14.29 12.31
CA LEU A 12 13.43 -14.62 13.66
C LEU A 12 14.67 -13.79 14.03
N THR A 13 15.57 -13.56 13.08
CA THR A 13 16.74 -12.69 13.29
C THR A 13 16.30 -11.26 13.64
N GLY A 14 15.26 -10.74 12.98
CA GLY A 14 14.70 -9.41 13.29
C GLY A 14 13.95 -9.34 14.63
N ILE A 15 13.21 -10.40 15.01
CA ILE A 15 12.51 -10.46 16.30
C ILE A 15 13.50 -10.49 17.46
N PHE A 16 14.51 -11.36 17.35
CA PHE A 16 15.52 -11.56 18.40
C PHE A 16 16.65 -10.52 18.35
N ASN A 17 16.77 -9.75 17.26
CA ASN A 17 17.87 -8.83 17.01
C ASN A 17 19.25 -9.48 17.18
N ALA A 18 19.33 -10.76 16.81
CA ALA A 18 20.51 -11.60 16.96
C ALA A 18 20.52 -12.68 15.86
N PRO A 19 21.70 -13.11 15.38
CA PRO A 19 21.82 -14.21 14.43
C PRO A 19 21.16 -15.49 14.97
N LEU A 20 20.36 -16.15 14.14
CA LEU A 20 19.56 -17.30 14.58
C LEU A 20 20.43 -18.44 15.09
N ASP A 21 21.61 -18.67 14.50
CA ASP A 21 22.60 -19.65 14.96
C ASP A 21 23.05 -19.40 16.40
N LYS A 22 23.22 -18.13 16.79
CA LYS A 22 23.54 -17.75 18.18
C LYS A 22 22.37 -17.91 19.14
N VAL A 23 21.15 -17.74 18.64
CA VAL A 23 19.94 -18.04 19.43
C VAL A 23 19.76 -19.55 19.60
N GLU A 24 20.12 -20.37 18.61
CA GLU A 24 20.13 -21.84 18.75
C GLU A 24 21.17 -22.31 19.76
N GLU A 25 22.34 -21.66 19.83
CA GLU A 25 23.35 -21.94 20.87
C GLU A 25 22.73 -21.72 22.27
N VAL A 26 22.01 -20.61 22.49
CA VAL A 26 21.30 -20.33 23.76
C VAL A 26 20.17 -21.34 24.04
N LEU A 27 19.45 -21.79 23.01
CA LEU A 27 18.43 -22.83 23.14
C LEU A 27 19.02 -24.21 23.47
N SER A 28 20.28 -24.45 23.11
CA SER A 28 20.98 -25.71 23.37
C SER A 28 21.68 -25.77 24.73
N LEU A 29 21.85 -24.62 25.40
CA LEU A 29 22.44 -24.56 26.73
C LEU A 29 21.63 -25.36 27.74
N VAL A 30 22.31 -26.21 28.49
CA VAL A 30 21.70 -26.88 29.65
C VAL A 30 21.77 -25.92 30.84
N ALA A 31 20.73 -25.91 31.68
CA ALA A 31 20.67 -25.12 32.92
C ALA A 31 21.92 -25.20 33.82
N THR A 32 22.66 -26.30 33.72
CA THR A 32 23.86 -26.61 34.49
C THR A 32 25.17 -26.15 33.82
N GLU A 33 25.13 -25.78 32.54
CA GLU A 33 26.28 -25.25 31.81
C GLU A 33 26.43 -23.77 32.12
N SER A 34 27.66 -23.34 32.44
CA SER A 34 27.96 -21.92 32.63
C SER A 34 28.16 -21.27 31.26
N PRO A 35 27.29 -20.35 30.82
CA PRO A 35 27.47 -19.63 29.57
C PRO A 35 28.77 -18.82 29.60
N ASP A 36 29.45 -18.75 28.46
CA ASP A 36 30.60 -17.86 28.29
C ASP A 36 30.20 -16.37 28.31
N GLU A 37 31.16 -15.46 28.26
CA GLU A 37 30.92 -14.01 28.34
C GLU A 37 30.03 -13.51 27.18
N ALA A 38 30.21 -14.04 25.97
CA ALA A 38 29.42 -13.65 24.80
C ALA A 38 28.00 -14.21 24.85
N GLN A 39 27.83 -15.43 25.36
CA GLN A 39 26.54 -16.06 25.61
C GLN A 39 25.76 -15.35 26.71
N ASN A 40 26.43 -14.93 27.80
CA ASN A 40 25.80 -14.15 28.87
C ASN A 40 25.29 -12.81 28.37
N ASP A 41 26.10 -12.09 27.60
CA ASP A 41 25.68 -10.82 27.01
C ASP A 41 24.49 -11.00 26.05
N LEU A 42 24.49 -12.07 25.25
CA LEU A 42 23.35 -12.41 24.39
C LEU A 42 22.09 -12.79 25.19
N ILE A 43 22.23 -13.56 26.27
CA ILE A 43 21.12 -13.93 27.17
C ILE A 43 20.49 -12.67 27.78
N LEU A 44 21.29 -11.73 28.26
CA LEU A 44 20.79 -10.47 28.83
C LEU A 44 20.05 -9.64 27.78
N ARG A 45 20.61 -9.51 26.57
CA ARG A 45 19.96 -8.81 25.46
C ARG A 45 18.64 -9.46 25.04
N LEU A 46 18.58 -10.79 25.01
CA LEU A 46 17.36 -11.52 24.68
C LEU A 46 16.30 -11.39 25.78
N LYS A 47 16.70 -11.40 27.07
CA LYS A 47 15.77 -11.16 28.18
C LYS A 47 15.19 -9.75 28.13
N ASP A 48 16.02 -8.73 27.94
CA ASP A 48 15.58 -7.34 27.79
C ASP A 48 14.60 -7.19 26.61
N ARG A 49 14.94 -7.79 25.47
CA ARG A 49 14.10 -7.79 24.26
C ARG A 49 12.73 -8.45 24.47
N LEU A 50 12.68 -9.52 25.25
CA LEU A 50 11.46 -10.26 25.58
C LEU A 50 10.76 -9.76 26.85
N GLN A 51 11.25 -8.66 27.44
CA GLN A 51 10.73 -8.08 28.69
C GLN A 51 10.73 -9.08 29.85
N LEU A 52 11.73 -9.98 29.86
CA LEU A 52 12.02 -10.88 30.96
C LEU A 52 12.96 -10.18 31.95
N ASP A 53 12.72 -10.39 33.24
CA ASP A 53 13.55 -9.82 34.28
C ASP A 53 14.94 -10.52 34.29
N PRO A 54 16.04 -9.78 34.08
CA PRO A 54 17.37 -10.37 34.01
C PRO A 54 17.79 -11.07 35.31
N LEU A 55 17.28 -10.65 36.47
CA LEU A 55 17.64 -11.15 37.79
C LEU A 55 16.75 -12.29 38.27
N THR A 56 15.47 -12.29 37.89
CA THR A 56 14.49 -13.24 38.44
C THR A 56 14.02 -14.31 37.45
N ASP A 57 14.09 -14.04 36.14
CA ASP A 57 13.68 -15.02 35.13
C ASP A 57 14.82 -15.98 34.77
N SER A 58 14.52 -17.28 34.77
CA SER A 58 15.51 -18.33 34.54
C SER A 58 15.86 -18.51 33.05
N LEU A 59 16.94 -19.24 32.77
CA LEU A 59 17.33 -19.59 31.40
C LEU A 59 16.25 -20.44 30.72
N GLU A 60 15.60 -21.34 31.46
CA GLU A 60 14.52 -22.19 30.94
C GLU A 60 13.29 -21.37 30.54
N ARG A 61 12.97 -20.30 31.28
CA ARG A 61 11.89 -19.39 30.92
C ARG A 61 12.20 -18.66 29.62
N LEU A 62 13.43 -18.16 29.48
CA LEU A 62 13.90 -17.56 28.23
C LEU A 62 13.80 -18.55 27.06
N GLN A 63 14.29 -19.79 27.23
CA GLN A 63 14.24 -20.82 26.19
C GLN A 63 12.79 -21.17 25.78
N SER A 64 11.88 -21.25 26.74
CA SER A 64 10.45 -21.49 26.48
C SER A 64 9.82 -20.37 25.64
N GLU A 65 10.11 -19.11 25.95
CA GLU A 65 9.61 -17.95 25.18
C GLU A 65 10.18 -17.93 23.75
N LEU A 66 11.48 -18.18 23.59
CA LEU A 66 12.13 -18.31 22.28
C LEU A 66 11.50 -19.42 21.43
N LEU A 67 11.24 -20.60 22.03
CA LEU A 67 10.56 -21.71 21.35
C LEU A 67 9.11 -21.38 20.99
N THR A 68 8.39 -20.66 21.86
CA THR A 68 7.01 -20.24 21.61
C THR A 68 6.94 -19.27 20.44
N ILE A 69 7.85 -18.29 20.40
CA ILE A 69 7.95 -17.34 19.29
C ILE A 69 8.29 -18.07 17.98
N LYS A 70 9.25 -19.00 17.99
CA LYS A 70 9.59 -19.83 16.82
C LYS A 70 8.38 -20.61 16.29
N LYS A 71 7.60 -21.23 17.19
CA LYS A 71 6.38 -21.96 16.83
C LYS A 71 5.29 -21.04 16.29
N THR A 72 5.08 -19.87 16.90
CA THR A 72 4.08 -18.90 16.45
C THR A 72 4.43 -18.32 15.08
N VAL A 73 5.70 -17.97 14.85
CA VAL A 73 6.17 -17.50 13.55
C VAL A 73 6.00 -18.59 12.49
N LEU A 74 6.37 -19.84 12.81
CA LEU A 74 6.16 -20.97 11.92
C LEU A 74 4.67 -21.16 11.57
N ALA A 75 3.79 -21.20 12.57
CA ALA A 75 2.36 -21.36 12.38
C ALA A 75 1.73 -20.21 11.58
N ASN A 76 2.19 -18.98 11.78
CA ASN A 76 1.73 -17.81 11.04
C ASN A 76 2.19 -17.84 9.57
N ILE A 77 3.43 -18.28 9.31
CA ILE A 77 3.93 -18.47 7.93
C ILE A 77 3.18 -19.61 7.25
N GLU A 78 2.93 -20.73 7.94
CA GLU A 78 2.14 -21.84 7.42
C GLU A 78 0.69 -21.43 7.16
N THR A 79 0.08 -20.65 8.04
CA THR A 79 -1.27 -20.12 7.86
C THR A 79 -1.32 -19.13 6.70
N ALA A 80 -0.34 -18.24 6.57
CA ALA A 80 -0.22 -17.35 5.43
C ALA A 80 0.03 -18.10 4.12
N ALA A 81 0.83 -19.18 4.15
CA ALA A 81 1.08 -20.04 3.00
C ALA A 81 -0.15 -20.87 2.61
N LYS A 82 -0.91 -21.38 3.59
CA LYS A 82 -2.19 -22.06 3.37
C LYS A 82 -3.25 -21.11 2.84
N LEU A 83 -3.40 -19.93 3.42
CA LEU A 83 -4.28 -18.87 2.91
C LEU A 83 -3.88 -18.49 1.49
N LYS A 84 -2.57 -18.33 1.21
CA LYS A 84 -2.08 -18.05 -0.14
C LYS A 84 -2.34 -19.20 -1.12
N ALA A 85 -2.17 -20.45 -0.69
CA ALA A 85 -2.42 -21.63 -1.51
C ALA A 85 -3.92 -21.88 -1.74
N GLU A 86 -4.76 -21.72 -0.73
CA GLU A 86 -6.22 -21.81 -0.83
C GLU A 86 -6.77 -20.67 -1.66
N LEU A 87 -6.25 -19.44 -1.49
CA LEU A 87 -6.57 -18.31 -2.35
C LEU A 87 -6.12 -18.60 -3.79
N SER A 88 -4.91 -19.11 -4.04
CA SER A 88 -4.44 -19.47 -5.39
C SER A 88 -5.24 -20.62 -6.02
N VAL A 89 -5.62 -21.65 -5.26
CA VAL A 89 -6.37 -22.81 -5.78
C VAL A 89 -7.84 -22.45 -6.04
N LYS A 90 -8.48 -21.69 -5.15
CA LYS A 90 -9.86 -21.23 -5.31
C LYS A 90 -9.99 -20.17 -6.41
N PHE A 91 -8.93 -19.41 -6.64
CA PHE A 91 -8.78 -18.38 -7.69
C PHE A 91 -8.58 -18.94 -9.10
N GLU A 92 -7.73 -19.96 -9.28
CA GLU A 92 -7.43 -20.50 -10.61
C GLU A 92 -8.56 -21.40 -11.16
N TYR A 93 -9.37 -22.01 -10.28
CA TYR A 93 -10.57 -22.77 -10.69
C TYR A 93 -11.70 -21.89 -11.23
N THR A 94 -11.85 -20.67 -10.73
CA THR A 94 -12.84 -19.69 -11.20
C THR A 94 -12.48 -19.05 -12.56
N ARG A 95 -11.26 -19.29 -13.06
CA ARG A 95 -10.72 -18.68 -14.29
C ARG A 95 -10.77 -19.58 -15.52
N LEU A 96 -11.19 -20.84 -15.36
CA LEU A 96 -11.42 -21.74 -16.49
C LEU A 96 -12.65 -21.28 -17.27
N SER A 97 -12.41 -20.53 -18.35
CA SER A 97 -13.38 -20.46 -19.44
C SER A 97 -13.70 -21.88 -19.92
N SER A 98 -14.93 -22.15 -20.31
CA SER A 98 -15.45 -23.48 -20.68
C SER A 98 -14.75 -24.17 -21.87
N HIS A 99 -13.65 -23.61 -22.39
CA HIS A 99 -12.98 -24.03 -23.63
C HIS A 99 -11.43 -24.09 -23.52
N GLN A 100 -10.83 -24.04 -22.32
CA GLN A 100 -9.39 -24.33 -22.17
C GLN A 100 -9.15 -25.68 -21.49
N SER A 101 -8.39 -26.54 -22.17
CA SER A 101 -7.95 -27.84 -21.68
C SER A 101 -6.97 -27.68 -20.52
N LEU A 102 -7.29 -28.24 -19.35
CA LEU A 102 -6.42 -28.26 -18.15
C LEU A 102 -5.15 -29.10 -18.36
N LEU A 103 -5.27 -30.13 -19.21
CA LEU A 103 -4.24 -31.07 -19.62
C LEU A 103 -4.57 -31.50 -21.06
N GLU A 104 -3.63 -31.37 -21.98
CA GLU A 104 -3.65 -32.01 -23.30
C GLU A 104 -2.52 -33.04 -23.31
N ALA A 105 -2.88 -34.30 -23.57
CA ALA A 105 -1.93 -35.40 -23.62
C ALA A 105 -2.31 -36.34 -24.75
N LYS A 106 -1.29 -36.87 -25.43
CA LYS A 106 -1.41 -38.02 -26.32
C LYS A 106 -1.20 -39.28 -25.51
N LEU A 107 -2.17 -40.18 -25.55
CA LEU A 107 -2.10 -41.45 -24.86
C LEU A 107 -2.08 -42.59 -25.87
N THR A 108 -1.27 -43.62 -25.57
CA THR A 108 -1.47 -44.93 -26.18
C THR A 108 -2.75 -45.57 -25.66
N THR A 109 -3.31 -46.58 -26.35
CA THR A 109 -4.51 -47.30 -25.89
C THR A 109 -4.34 -47.85 -24.47
N LYS A 110 -3.14 -48.36 -24.16
CA LYS A 110 -2.77 -48.86 -22.83
C LYS A 110 -2.72 -47.74 -21.78
N GLY A 111 -2.18 -46.57 -22.13
CA GLY A 111 -2.17 -45.40 -21.25
C GLY A 111 -3.58 -44.88 -20.95
N LEU A 112 -4.47 -44.87 -21.96
CA LEU A 112 -5.86 -44.46 -21.78
C LEU A 112 -6.60 -45.40 -20.81
N GLU A 113 -6.50 -46.71 -20.97
CA GLU A 113 -7.16 -47.69 -20.07
C GLU A 113 -6.75 -47.52 -18.60
N GLN A 114 -5.49 -47.12 -18.36
CA GLN A 114 -4.95 -46.95 -17.01
C GLN A 114 -5.42 -45.66 -16.33
N VAL A 115 -5.61 -44.58 -17.08
CA VAL A 115 -5.99 -43.27 -16.53
C VAL A 115 -7.44 -42.87 -16.81
N HIS A 116 -8.21 -43.70 -17.52
CA HIS A 116 -9.57 -43.37 -17.97
C HIS A 116 -10.49 -42.95 -16.83
N LEU A 117 -10.51 -43.72 -15.73
CA LEU A 117 -11.33 -43.40 -14.56
C LEU A 117 -10.88 -42.10 -13.90
N ASP A 118 -9.58 -41.91 -13.72
CA ASP A 118 -9.06 -40.68 -13.09
C ASP A 118 -9.28 -39.44 -13.96
N ALA A 119 -9.17 -39.57 -15.28
CA ALA A 119 -9.49 -38.51 -16.23
C ALA A 119 -10.99 -38.15 -16.20
N LEU A 120 -11.88 -39.14 -16.16
CA LEU A 120 -13.33 -38.93 -15.99
C LEU A 120 -13.69 -38.19 -14.69
N PHE A 121 -12.94 -38.45 -13.61
CA PHE A 121 -13.13 -37.79 -12.31
C PHE A 121 -12.28 -36.52 -12.13
N GLY A 122 -11.58 -36.04 -13.16
CA GLY A 122 -10.80 -34.80 -13.13
C GLY A 122 -9.54 -34.86 -12.24
N ARG A 123 -9.03 -36.06 -11.94
CA ARG A 123 -7.85 -36.27 -11.09
C ARG A 123 -6.55 -36.18 -11.91
N VAL A 124 -6.31 -35.02 -12.52
CA VAL A 124 -5.18 -34.81 -13.45
C VAL A 124 -3.79 -35.05 -12.85
N GLY A 125 -3.62 -34.97 -11.53
CA GLY A 125 -2.33 -35.21 -10.87
C GLY A 125 -1.85 -36.67 -10.90
N THR A 126 -2.75 -37.64 -11.09
CA THR A 126 -2.34 -39.05 -11.27
C THR A 126 -1.81 -39.31 -12.68
N ILE A 127 -2.27 -38.53 -13.66
CA ILE A 127 -1.88 -38.61 -15.07
C ILE A 127 -0.45 -38.08 -15.30
N THR A 128 0.06 -37.22 -14.40
CA THR A 128 1.43 -36.67 -14.47
C THR A 128 2.47 -37.48 -13.72
N GLN A 129 2.14 -38.68 -13.23
CA GLN A 129 3.10 -39.47 -12.46
C GLN A 129 4.21 -40.06 -13.36
N PRO A 130 5.47 -40.11 -12.87
CA PRO A 130 6.61 -40.62 -13.65
C PRO A 130 6.44 -42.05 -14.15
N SER A 131 5.60 -42.84 -13.51
CA SER A 131 5.29 -44.24 -13.86
C SER A 131 4.58 -44.40 -15.22
N TYR A 132 4.13 -43.32 -15.85
CA TYR A 132 3.35 -43.34 -17.08
C TYR A 132 4.06 -42.65 -18.28
N GLN A 133 5.34 -42.32 -18.16
CA GLN A 133 6.08 -41.52 -19.15
C GLN A 133 6.23 -42.21 -20.53
N ASP A 134 6.17 -43.54 -20.60
CA ASP A 134 6.27 -44.29 -21.86
C ASP A 134 4.92 -44.44 -22.58
N GLU A 135 3.80 -44.28 -21.86
CA GLU A 135 2.44 -44.47 -22.40
C GLU A 135 1.64 -43.16 -22.56
N ILE A 136 2.10 -42.07 -21.94
CA ILE A 136 1.43 -40.76 -21.91
C ILE A 136 2.44 -39.67 -22.27
N GLU A 137 2.27 -39.09 -23.45
CA GLU A 137 2.98 -37.89 -23.88
C GLU A 137 2.15 -36.67 -23.52
N ILE A 138 2.58 -35.92 -22.52
CA ILE A 138 1.93 -34.67 -22.12
C ILE A 138 2.34 -33.59 -23.13
N GLU A 139 1.41 -33.19 -24.00
CA GLU A 139 1.65 -32.11 -24.97
C GLU A 139 1.52 -30.74 -24.32
N ARG A 140 0.58 -30.62 -23.38
CA ARG A 140 0.32 -29.37 -22.67
C ARG A 140 -0.17 -29.67 -21.27
N PHE A 141 0.61 -29.27 -20.29
CA PHE A 141 0.19 -29.21 -18.89
C PHE A 141 0.28 -27.77 -18.45
N PHE A 142 -0.76 -27.26 -17.78
CA PHE A 142 -0.85 -25.84 -17.44
C PHE A 142 0.13 -25.48 -16.29
N PHE A 143 1.41 -25.36 -16.65
CA PHE A 143 2.52 -24.77 -15.91
C PHE A 143 3.69 -24.58 -16.89
N GLN A 144 3.59 -23.65 -17.84
CA GLN A 144 4.79 -23.22 -18.58
C GLN A 144 4.73 -21.75 -18.99
N THR A 145 5.70 -21.04 -18.42
CA THR A 145 6.30 -19.75 -18.79
C THR A 145 5.81 -19.11 -20.09
N SER A 146 4.90 -18.17 -19.95
CA SER A 146 4.84 -17.00 -20.82
C SER A 146 4.50 -15.77 -19.97
N THR A 147 5.39 -14.80 -20.05
CA THR A 147 5.29 -13.42 -19.59
C THR A 147 3.92 -12.82 -19.90
N GLU A 148 3.33 -12.11 -18.94
CA GLU A 148 1.99 -11.51 -18.96
C GLU A 148 0.82 -12.42 -18.57
N ILE A 149 0.83 -12.87 -17.32
CA ILE A 149 -0.40 -13.28 -16.64
C ILE A 149 -1.11 -12.02 -16.13
N LYS A 150 -2.06 -11.50 -16.92
CA LYS A 150 -3.05 -10.53 -16.43
C LYS A 150 -4.00 -11.25 -15.47
N GLN A 151 -3.64 -11.27 -14.19
CA GLN A 151 -4.51 -11.76 -13.13
C GLN A 151 -5.73 -10.85 -12.99
N ALA A 152 -6.90 -11.46 -12.81
CA ALA A 152 -8.13 -10.80 -12.40
C ALA A 152 -8.91 -11.81 -11.56
N TYR A 153 -9.65 -11.28 -10.57
CA TYR A 153 -10.20 -11.94 -9.38
C TYR A 153 -9.26 -11.99 -8.17
N GLY A 154 -8.40 -10.99 -8.02
CA GLY A 154 -7.36 -11.04 -7.02
C GLY A 154 -6.33 -9.96 -7.28
N PHE A 155 -6.77 -8.71 -7.45
CA PHE A 155 -5.86 -7.58 -7.50
C PHE A 155 -5.31 -7.26 -6.10
N ASN A 156 -4.78 -8.28 -5.43
CA ASN A 156 -3.70 -8.11 -4.49
C ASN A 156 -2.46 -7.87 -5.35
N LEU A 157 -2.40 -6.70 -5.97
CA LEU A 157 -1.20 -6.26 -6.65
C LEU A 157 -0.13 -6.18 -5.56
N GLY A 158 0.70 -7.22 -5.47
CA GLY A 158 1.94 -7.10 -4.73
C GLY A 158 2.72 -5.92 -5.29
N PHE A 159 3.40 -5.19 -4.41
CA PHE A 159 4.23 -4.02 -4.68
C PHE A 159 5.18 -4.12 -5.91
N GLY A 160 5.44 -5.32 -6.44
CA GLY A 160 6.31 -5.55 -7.61
C GLY A 160 5.68 -5.43 -8.99
N ALA A 161 4.35 -5.42 -9.15
CA ALA A 161 3.71 -5.28 -10.46
C ALA A 161 3.63 -3.82 -10.96
N TRP A 162 4.00 -2.86 -10.10
CA TRP A 162 3.75 -1.43 -10.33
C TRP A 162 4.90 -0.71 -11.04
N SER A 163 6.14 -1.18 -10.86
CA SER A 163 7.36 -0.59 -11.41
C SER A 163 7.50 -0.70 -12.95
N ALA A 164 6.61 -1.44 -13.62
CA ALA A 164 6.61 -1.63 -15.07
C ALA A 164 5.66 -0.66 -15.84
N MET A 165 5.05 0.32 -15.17
CA MET A 165 4.10 1.25 -15.79
C MET A 165 4.77 2.46 -16.45
N SER A 166 4.16 2.99 -17.51
CA SER A 166 4.61 4.19 -18.23
C SER A 166 4.44 5.46 -17.38
N ARG A 167 5.12 6.55 -17.79
CA ARG A 167 5.15 7.85 -17.08
C ARG A 167 3.77 8.38 -16.67
N ASN A 168 2.77 8.21 -17.53
CA ASN A 168 1.37 8.33 -17.18
C ASN A 168 0.72 6.99 -17.53
N SER A 169 -0.03 6.42 -16.60
CA SER A 169 -0.64 5.10 -16.73
C SER A 169 -2.11 5.18 -16.37
N TYR A 170 -2.95 4.79 -17.31
CA TYR A 170 -4.38 4.57 -17.13
C TYR A 170 -4.73 3.17 -17.56
N SER A 171 -5.49 2.46 -16.72
CA SER A 171 -6.09 1.20 -17.09
C SER A 171 -7.42 1.07 -16.39
N PHE A 172 -8.50 0.92 -17.14
CA PHE A 172 -9.77 0.44 -16.62
C PHE A 172 -10.10 -0.87 -17.32
N LYS A 173 -10.26 -1.94 -16.57
CA LYS A 173 -10.54 -3.29 -17.11
C LYS A 173 -11.66 -3.93 -16.35
N THR A 174 -12.64 -4.45 -17.09
CA THR A 174 -13.70 -5.30 -16.56
C THR A 174 -13.59 -6.67 -17.18
N ILE A 175 -13.66 -7.69 -16.36
CA ILE A 175 -13.66 -9.08 -16.77
C ILE A 175 -15.00 -9.69 -16.41
N GLU A 176 -15.60 -10.31 -17.41
CA GLU A 176 -16.90 -10.92 -17.35
C GLU A 176 -16.78 -12.44 -17.34
N THR A 177 -17.39 -13.06 -16.34
CA THR A 177 -17.55 -14.51 -16.24
C THR A 177 -19.05 -14.83 -16.31
N ARG A 178 -19.41 -15.88 -17.06
CA ARG A 178 -20.79 -16.35 -17.18
C ARG A 178 -20.92 -17.78 -16.71
N ASP A 179 -22.02 -18.10 -16.02
CA ASP A 179 -22.34 -19.47 -15.66
C ASP A 179 -23.19 -20.19 -16.73
N LYS A 180 -23.56 -21.45 -16.47
CA LYS A 180 -24.39 -22.26 -17.37
C LYS A 180 -25.83 -21.72 -17.54
N LEU A 181 -26.27 -20.85 -16.63
CA LEU A 181 -27.57 -20.18 -16.67
C LEU A 181 -27.45 -18.77 -17.28
N ASN A 182 -26.30 -18.45 -17.87
CA ASN A 182 -25.99 -17.16 -18.47
C ASN A 182 -26.05 -15.97 -17.49
N ARG A 183 -25.96 -16.22 -16.17
CA ARG A 183 -25.82 -15.16 -15.16
C ARG A 183 -24.40 -14.61 -15.22
N VAL A 184 -24.27 -13.31 -14.98
CA VAL A 184 -23.02 -12.57 -15.16
C VAL A 184 -22.34 -12.33 -13.81
N GLN A 185 -21.03 -12.53 -13.73
CA GLN A 185 -20.18 -12.12 -12.63
C GLN A 185 -19.09 -11.19 -13.20
N LEU A 186 -18.89 -10.04 -12.55
CA LEU A 186 -17.95 -9.03 -13.01
C LEU A 186 -16.84 -8.79 -11.99
N ALA A 187 -15.62 -8.58 -12.50
CA ALA A 187 -14.51 -8.02 -11.75
C ALA A 187 -13.91 -6.85 -12.52
N THR A 188 -13.86 -5.70 -11.88
CA THR A 188 -13.42 -4.42 -12.44
C THR A 188 -12.23 -3.90 -11.65
N LEU A 189 -11.23 -3.39 -12.38
CA LEU A 189 -10.09 -2.69 -11.84
C LEU A 189 -9.86 -1.40 -12.62
N GLY A 190 -9.96 -0.27 -11.93
CA GLY A 190 -9.44 1.01 -12.35
C GLY A 190 -8.07 1.26 -11.72
N MET A 191 -7.10 1.70 -12.52
CA MET A 191 -5.79 2.16 -12.08
C MET A 191 -5.42 3.46 -12.77
N ARG A 192 -4.89 4.40 -11.98
CA ARG A 192 -4.20 5.62 -12.42
C ARG A 192 -2.85 5.68 -11.74
N GLY A 193 -1.83 6.09 -12.46
CA GLY A 193 -0.54 6.34 -11.84
C GLY A 193 0.38 7.21 -12.67
N TYR A 194 1.23 7.93 -11.95
CA TYR A 194 2.21 8.84 -12.51
C TYR A 194 3.61 8.48 -12.02
N GLN A 195 4.58 8.52 -12.92
CA GLN A 195 5.99 8.43 -12.59
C GLN A 195 6.65 9.78 -12.78
N ASP A 196 7.37 10.21 -11.74
CA ASP A 196 8.32 11.31 -11.77
C ASP A 196 9.76 10.78 -11.78
N ASP A 197 10.65 11.53 -12.40
CA ASP A 197 12.10 11.28 -12.41
C ASP A 197 12.78 12.65 -12.22
N ILE A 198 13.25 12.88 -11.00
CA ILE A 198 13.97 14.10 -10.64
C ILE A 198 15.36 13.69 -10.17
N ASN A 199 16.38 14.10 -10.92
CA ASN A 199 17.79 13.85 -10.60
C ASN A 199 18.16 12.35 -10.42
N GLY A 200 17.41 11.43 -11.04
CA GLY A 200 17.62 9.99 -10.91
C GLY A 200 16.80 9.33 -9.81
N ASP A 201 16.11 10.11 -8.97
CA ASP A 201 15.14 9.61 -8.01
C ASP A 201 13.81 9.35 -8.73
N LYS A 202 13.36 8.10 -8.68
CA LYS A 202 12.10 7.70 -9.31
C LYS A 202 11.01 7.69 -8.26
N ARG A 203 9.91 8.39 -8.56
CA ARG A 203 8.73 8.38 -7.70
C ARG A 203 7.55 7.90 -8.51
N HIS A 204 6.76 7.05 -7.92
CA HIS A 204 5.54 6.56 -8.52
C HIS A 204 4.37 6.77 -7.57
N TYR A 205 3.32 7.39 -8.09
CA TYR A 205 2.07 7.60 -7.38
C TYR A 205 1.00 6.76 -8.03
N TYR A 206 0.19 6.06 -7.25
CA TYR A 206 -0.90 5.25 -7.77
C TYR A 206 -2.19 5.44 -6.98
N LEU A 207 -3.28 5.36 -7.71
CA LEU A 207 -4.63 5.21 -7.23
C LEU A 207 -5.25 4.01 -7.95
N SER A 208 -5.78 3.06 -7.20
CA SER A 208 -6.56 1.97 -7.77
C SER A 208 -7.90 1.81 -7.09
N PHE A 209 -8.90 1.49 -7.91
CA PHE A 209 -10.24 1.15 -7.50
C PHE A 209 -10.54 -0.27 -7.95
N ASP A 210 -10.82 -1.16 -7.01
CA ASP A 210 -11.23 -2.54 -7.29
C ASP A 210 -12.71 -2.74 -6.97
N ALA A 211 -13.43 -3.42 -7.86
CA ALA A 211 -14.81 -3.79 -7.65
C ALA A 211 -15.02 -5.23 -8.12
N GLN A 212 -15.45 -6.12 -7.24
CA GLN A 212 -15.55 -7.55 -7.53
C GLN A 212 -16.86 -8.13 -7.02
N MET A 213 -17.56 -8.87 -7.86
CA MET A 213 -18.75 -9.61 -7.45
C MET A 213 -18.35 -10.93 -6.79
N VAL A 214 -18.84 -11.17 -5.57
CA VAL A 214 -18.57 -12.43 -4.83
C VAL A 214 -19.34 -13.61 -5.44
N ALA A 215 -20.49 -13.34 -6.05
CA ALA A 215 -21.35 -14.33 -6.69
C ALA A 215 -21.85 -13.83 -8.05
N PHE A 216 -22.43 -14.73 -8.85
CA PHE A 216 -23.13 -14.35 -10.07
C PHE A 216 -24.32 -13.43 -9.76
N SER A 217 -24.49 -12.42 -10.60
CA SER A 217 -25.51 -11.39 -10.51
C SER A 217 -26.90 -11.99 -10.45
N THR A 218 -27.71 -11.42 -9.56
CA THR A 218 -29.15 -11.65 -9.52
C THR A 218 -29.93 -10.66 -10.38
N SER A 219 -29.27 -9.57 -10.78
CA SER A 219 -29.83 -8.48 -11.57
C SER A 219 -29.29 -8.47 -13.00
N THR A 220 -30.03 -7.89 -13.93
CA THR A 220 -29.55 -7.62 -15.30
C THR A 220 -30.02 -6.22 -15.72
N PRO A 221 -29.11 -5.24 -15.83
CA PRO A 221 -27.66 -5.33 -15.58
C PRO A 221 -27.29 -5.54 -14.09
N PRO A 222 -26.06 -6.01 -13.79
CA PRO A 222 -25.55 -6.10 -12.42
C PRO A 222 -25.57 -4.75 -11.69
N LYS A 223 -25.98 -4.77 -10.42
CA LYS A 223 -26.08 -3.58 -9.57
C LYS A 223 -24.80 -3.36 -8.77
N LEU A 224 -24.50 -2.10 -8.47
CA LEU A 224 -23.25 -1.74 -7.79
C LEU A 224 -23.14 -2.34 -6.37
N HIS A 225 -24.26 -2.51 -5.67
CA HIS A 225 -24.28 -3.16 -4.35
C HIS A 225 -23.97 -4.67 -4.39
N GLU A 226 -23.95 -5.30 -5.57
CA GLU A 226 -23.51 -6.70 -5.75
C GLU A 226 -21.97 -6.82 -5.77
N PHE A 227 -21.25 -5.70 -5.73
CA PHE A 227 -19.78 -5.64 -5.74
C PHE A 227 -19.23 -5.39 -4.33
N THR A 228 -18.19 -6.16 -3.99
CA THR A 228 -17.19 -5.77 -3.01
C THR A 228 -16.29 -4.70 -3.62
N LEU A 229 -16.18 -3.56 -2.96
CA LEU A 229 -15.42 -2.40 -3.42
C LEU A 229 -14.12 -2.26 -2.62
N GLY A 230 -13.09 -1.71 -3.24
CA GLY A 230 -11.83 -1.41 -2.59
C GLY A 230 -11.18 -0.17 -3.20
N LEU A 231 -10.43 0.56 -2.36
CA LEU A 231 -9.68 1.73 -2.75
C LEU A 231 -8.25 1.59 -2.24
N THR A 232 -7.26 1.78 -3.11
CA THR A 232 -5.86 1.75 -2.72
C THR A 232 -5.11 2.97 -3.25
N LEU A 233 -4.36 3.62 -2.37
CA LEU A 233 -3.42 4.68 -2.66
C LEU A 233 -2.01 4.17 -2.41
N VAL A 234 -1.09 4.51 -3.30
CA VAL A 234 0.32 4.13 -3.17
C VAL A 234 1.21 5.31 -3.53
N HIS A 235 2.29 5.47 -2.77
CA HIS A 235 3.43 6.30 -3.13
C HIS A 235 4.71 5.47 -2.94
N GLU A 236 5.36 5.19 -4.06
CA GLU A 236 6.65 4.55 -4.14
C GLU A 236 7.74 5.57 -4.48
N GLN A 237 8.88 5.46 -3.81
CA GLN A 237 10.04 6.32 -4.00
C GLN A 237 11.29 5.44 -4.00
N GLN A 238 12.12 5.57 -5.03
CA GLN A 238 13.38 4.88 -5.17
C GLN A 238 14.52 5.90 -5.18
N GLU A 239 15.45 5.75 -4.26
CA GLU A 239 16.60 6.64 -4.06
C GLU A 239 17.88 5.83 -3.92
N ALA A 240 19.01 6.40 -4.34
CA ALA A 240 20.30 5.72 -4.20
C ALA A 240 20.69 5.55 -2.72
N SER A 241 20.40 6.56 -1.90
CA SER A 241 20.66 6.58 -0.45
C SER A 241 19.78 7.65 0.18
N VAL A 242 19.43 7.53 1.46
CA VAL A 242 18.60 8.53 2.16
C VAL A 242 19.46 9.50 2.97
N THR A 243 19.55 10.74 2.51
CA THR A 243 20.20 11.86 3.18
C THR A 243 19.36 12.37 4.36
N SER A 244 19.96 13.16 5.25
CA SER A 244 19.22 13.79 6.37
C SER A 244 18.05 14.66 5.91
N ASN A 245 18.10 15.27 4.72
CA ASN A 245 17.02 16.10 4.21
C ASN A 245 15.89 15.24 3.62
N GLU A 246 16.22 14.13 2.94
CA GLU A 246 15.21 13.15 2.48
C GLU A 246 14.54 12.47 3.67
N LEU A 247 15.27 12.23 4.76
CA LEU A 247 14.72 11.70 6.00
C LEU A 247 13.68 12.66 6.62
N ASP A 248 13.93 13.96 6.61
CA ASP A 248 12.96 14.97 7.06
C ASP A 248 11.69 14.94 6.19
N HIS A 249 11.85 14.84 4.87
CA HIS A 249 10.72 14.69 3.94
C HIS A 249 9.96 13.39 4.15
N LEU A 250 10.67 12.28 4.44
CA LEU A 250 10.06 10.99 4.71
C LEU A 250 9.22 11.03 6.00
N VAL A 251 9.77 11.57 7.10
CA VAL A 251 9.04 11.69 8.36
C VAL A 251 7.81 12.59 8.21
N ASP A 252 7.94 13.68 7.46
CA ASP A 252 6.80 14.54 7.13
C ASP A 252 5.73 13.79 6.30
N ASP A 253 6.14 13.06 5.27
CA ASP A 253 5.25 12.19 4.48
C ASP A 253 4.52 11.19 5.38
N LEU A 254 5.26 10.45 6.21
CA LEU A 254 4.69 9.45 7.11
C LEU A 254 3.69 10.06 8.11
N SER A 255 3.93 11.28 8.54
CA SER A 255 2.98 12.03 9.38
C SER A 255 1.70 12.37 8.62
N VAL A 256 1.81 12.81 7.36
CA VAL A 256 0.65 13.11 6.49
C VAL A 256 -0.17 11.85 6.20
N TRP A 257 0.51 10.72 6.04
CA TRP A 257 -0.10 9.39 5.89
C TRP A 257 -0.56 8.77 7.22
N GLY A 258 -0.51 9.53 8.33
CA GLY A 258 -1.03 9.11 9.63
C GLY A 258 -0.34 7.89 10.26
N MET A 259 0.91 7.62 9.84
CA MET A 259 1.76 6.53 10.33
C MET A 259 2.58 6.93 11.56
N ILE A 260 2.81 8.23 11.75
CA ILE A 260 3.53 8.79 12.89
C ILE A 260 2.56 9.72 13.63
N LEU A 261 2.52 9.61 14.96
CA LEU A 261 1.83 10.61 15.79
C LEU A 261 2.67 11.88 15.83
N GLU A 262 2.03 13.05 15.88
CA GLU A 262 2.70 14.35 15.70
C GLU A 262 3.86 14.63 16.68
N PHE A 263 3.92 13.92 17.82
CA PHE A 263 4.97 14.05 18.83
C PHE A 263 6.13 13.06 18.68
N ASP A 264 5.99 12.04 17.82
CA ASP A 264 6.97 10.97 17.64
C ASP A 264 7.91 11.23 16.45
N SER A 265 7.89 12.45 15.88
CA SER A 265 8.62 12.79 14.66
C SER A 265 10.14 12.64 14.83
N GLU A 266 10.71 13.16 15.92
CA GLU A 266 12.16 13.10 16.17
C GLU A 266 12.62 11.67 16.53
N GLU A 267 11.83 10.93 17.31
CA GLU A 267 12.13 9.52 17.60
C GLU A 267 12.07 8.68 16.33
N THR A 268 11.02 8.88 15.51
CA THR A 268 10.88 8.17 14.24
C THR A 268 12.01 8.50 13.28
N LYS A 269 12.40 9.78 13.21
CA LYS A 269 13.56 10.23 12.45
C LYS A 269 14.83 9.50 12.90
N HIS A 270 15.10 9.46 14.21
CA HIS A 270 16.27 8.77 14.76
C HIS A 270 16.24 7.26 14.43
N ARG A 271 15.09 6.60 14.58
CA ARG A 271 14.96 5.17 14.28
C ARG A 271 15.17 4.89 12.79
N LEU A 272 14.57 5.71 11.91
CA LEU A 272 14.73 5.57 10.46
C LEU A 272 16.17 5.85 10.04
N SER A 273 16.85 6.83 10.64
CA SER A 273 18.27 7.09 10.35
C SER A 273 19.16 5.91 10.70
N GLU A 274 18.90 5.22 11.81
CA GLU A 274 19.70 4.04 12.19
C GLU A 274 19.44 2.85 11.25
N ILE A 275 18.19 2.66 10.83
CA ILE A 275 17.82 1.55 9.93
C ILE A 275 18.37 1.76 8.52
N LEU A 276 18.29 2.97 8.01
CA LEU A 276 18.77 3.36 6.67
C LEU A 276 20.24 3.82 6.66
N LYS A 277 20.95 3.70 7.79
CA LYS A 277 22.35 4.05 7.86
C LYS A 277 23.17 3.15 6.93
N ASP A 278 23.98 3.76 6.08
CA ASP A 278 24.86 3.10 5.11
C ASP A 278 24.10 2.13 4.18
N SER A 279 22.81 2.42 3.91
CA SER A 279 21.99 1.65 2.97
C SER A 279 22.04 2.23 1.56
N ASP A 280 22.10 1.33 0.58
CA ASP A 280 22.05 1.64 -0.84
C ASP A 280 20.73 1.15 -1.48
N ASN A 281 20.35 1.77 -2.60
CA ASN A 281 19.17 1.42 -3.40
C ASN A 281 17.90 1.29 -2.54
N VAL A 282 17.58 2.37 -1.83
CA VAL A 282 16.47 2.44 -0.90
C VAL A 282 15.17 2.65 -1.68
N ARG A 283 14.24 1.72 -1.53
CA ARG A 283 12.88 1.80 -2.05
C ARG A 283 11.88 1.87 -0.90
N ILE A 284 11.11 2.94 -0.90
CA ILE A 284 10.13 3.27 0.12
C ILE A 284 8.76 3.18 -0.50
N VAL A 285 7.90 2.33 0.03
CA VAL A 285 6.53 2.15 -0.47
C VAL A 285 5.54 2.41 0.64
N LYS A 286 4.81 3.52 0.50
CA LYS A 286 3.67 3.90 1.35
C LYS A 286 2.40 3.42 0.67
N SER A 287 1.51 2.77 1.40
CA SER A 287 0.19 2.41 0.87
C SER A 287 -0.91 2.59 1.90
N LEU A 288 -2.08 2.98 1.42
CA LEU A 288 -3.32 3.09 2.17
C LEU A 288 -4.36 2.28 1.42
N HIS A 289 -5.01 1.36 2.11
CA HIS A 289 -6.06 0.51 1.56
C HIS A 289 -7.32 0.63 2.40
N LEU A 290 -8.46 0.86 1.75
CA LEU A 290 -9.79 0.73 2.33
C LEU A 290 -10.40 -0.57 1.82
N ASP A 291 -10.78 -1.45 2.75
CA ASP A 291 -11.64 -2.58 2.41
C ASP A 291 -13.08 -2.14 2.14
N HIS A 292 -13.92 -3.09 1.75
CA HIS A 292 -15.29 -2.82 1.34
C HIS A 292 -16.12 -2.09 2.38
N ASP A 293 -16.12 -2.59 3.61
CA ASP A 293 -16.97 -2.06 4.67
C ASP A 293 -16.54 -0.64 5.04
N ALA A 294 -15.22 -0.42 5.19
CA ALA A 294 -14.69 0.92 5.43
C ALA A 294 -14.96 1.86 4.26
N PHE A 295 -14.75 1.41 3.02
CA PHE A 295 -14.91 2.25 1.84
C PHE A 295 -16.37 2.68 1.65
N VAL A 296 -17.32 1.74 1.69
CA VAL A 296 -18.76 2.04 1.60
C VAL A 296 -19.20 2.97 2.72
N GLN A 297 -18.74 2.73 3.96
CA GLN A 297 -19.06 3.61 5.08
C GLN A 297 -18.54 5.04 4.90
N LEU A 298 -17.42 5.22 4.20
CA LEU A 298 -16.81 6.52 3.95
C LEU A 298 -17.37 7.25 2.73
N LEU A 299 -18.03 6.55 1.79
CA LEU A 299 -18.58 7.13 0.56
C LEU A 299 -19.41 8.42 0.79
N PRO A 300 -20.33 8.50 1.79
CA PRO A 300 -21.09 9.72 2.03
C PRO A 300 -20.21 10.93 2.43
N LEU A 301 -19.16 10.69 3.22
CA LEU A 301 -18.25 11.75 3.65
C LEU A 301 -17.28 12.15 2.55
N LEU A 302 -16.75 11.18 1.80
CA LEU A 302 -15.85 11.42 0.69
C LEU A 302 -16.55 12.13 -0.47
N GLY A 303 -17.85 11.86 -0.66
CA GLY A 303 -18.69 12.49 -1.68
C GLY A 303 -19.20 13.89 -1.32
N GLN A 304 -19.00 14.35 -0.08
CA GLN A 304 -19.42 15.69 0.32
C GLN A 304 -18.32 16.71 0.02
N PHE A 305 -18.65 17.73 -0.75
CA PHE A 305 -17.78 18.91 -0.88
C PHE A 305 -17.86 19.77 0.40
N ASP A 306 -17.11 19.37 1.42
CA ASP A 306 -16.92 20.11 2.68
C ASP A 306 -15.64 20.95 2.57
N SER A 307 -15.77 22.21 2.15
CA SER A 307 -14.62 23.11 1.90
C SER A 307 -13.68 23.20 3.10
N ARG A 308 -14.21 23.14 4.32
CA ARG A 308 -13.40 23.23 5.54
C ARG A 308 -12.54 21.99 5.73
N ARG A 309 -13.14 20.80 5.60
CA ARG A 309 -12.41 19.53 5.72
C ARG A 309 -11.35 19.38 4.62
N LEU A 310 -11.74 19.68 3.38
CA LEU A 310 -10.86 19.64 2.23
C LEU A 310 -9.69 20.62 2.40
N ALA A 311 -9.94 21.85 2.85
CA ALA A 311 -8.91 22.85 3.08
C ALA A 311 -7.90 22.45 4.16
N ILE A 312 -8.36 21.82 5.25
CA ILE A 312 -7.48 21.26 6.28
C ILE A 312 -6.53 20.21 5.67
N SER A 313 -7.07 19.30 4.84
CA SER A 313 -6.25 18.27 4.19
C SER A 313 -5.28 18.83 3.15
N LEU A 314 -5.69 19.82 2.36
CA LEU A 314 -4.81 20.51 1.41
C LEU A 314 -3.67 21.24 2.12
N ALA A 315 -3.99 21.91 3.24
CA ALA A 315 -2.99 22.55 4.07
C ALA A 315 -2.02 21.53 4.69
N ALA A 316 -2.51 20.42 5.21
CA ALA A 316 -1.66 19.35 5.76
C ALA A 316 -0.68 18.77 4.72
N ALA A 317 -1.14 18.63 3.47
CA ALA A 317 -0.39 18.04 2.37
C ALA A 317 0.72 18.93 1.79
N LEU A 318 0.70 20.23 2.07
CA LEU A 318 1.73 21.17 1.66
C LEU A 318 3.14 20.63 1.99
N PRO A 319 4.10 20.66 1.05
CA PRO A 319 5.43 20.10 1.24
C PRO A 319 6.22 20.87 2.29
N VAL A 320 7.12 20.20 2.99
CA VAL A 320 8.04 20.84 3.93
C VAL A 320 9.28 21.37 3.20
N ASN A 321 9.81 22.50 3.68
CA ASN A 321 11.19 22.88 3.42
C ASN A 321 11.72 23.59 4.67
N HIS A 322 12.48 22.88 5.51
CA HIS A 322 12.97 23.42 6.78
C HIS A 322 13.94 24.61 6.59
N LYS A 323 14.60 24.72 5.43
CA LYS A 323 15.55 25.82 5.15
C LYS A 323 14.82 27.09 4.73
N ILE A 324 13.79 26.95 3.89
CA ILE A 324 13.09 28.09 3.28
C ILE A 324 11.83 28.45 4.05
N LEU A 325 11.09 27.49 4.60
CA LEU A 325 9.80 27.71 5.26
C LEU A 325 9.74 26.92 6.59
N PRO A 326 10.64 27.20 7.56
CA PRO A 326 10.71 26.44 8.82
C PRO A 326 9.41 26.51 9.62
N GLU A 327 8.62 27.58 9.47
CA GLU A 327 7.32 27.73 10.11
C GLU A 327 6.28 26.69 9.65
N ARG A 328 6.55 25.93 8.58
CA ARG A 328 5.70 24.85 8.03
C ARG A 328 6.12 23.44 8.46
N ALA A 329 7.05 23.31 9.40
CA ALA A 329 7.68 22.04 9.74
C ALA A 329 6.69 20.95 10.18
N THR A 330 5.54 21.31 10.78
CA THR A 330 4.54 20.35 11.27
C THR A 330 3.21 20.48 10.55
N ILE A 331 2.40 19.41 10.56
CA ILE A 331 1.05 19.40 10.00
C ILE A 331 0.18 20.45 10.68
N GLU A 332 0.17 20.51 12.02
CA GLU A 332 -0.60 21.51 12.77
C GLU A 332 -0.28 22.93 12.31
N ASN A 333 1.01 23.26 12.15
CA ASN A 333 1.41 24.58 11.70
C ASN A 333 0.96 24.86 10.27
N ARG A 334 1.05 23.89 9.35
CA ARG A 334 0.56 24.08 7.98
C ARG A 334 -0.95 24.30 7.96
N VAL A 335 -1.71 23.50 8.70
CA VAL A 335 -3.17 23.69 8.84
C VAL A 335 -3.47 25.09 9.38
N LYS A 336 -2.90 25.46 10.53
CA LYS A 336 -3.12 26.75 11.19
C LYS A 336 -2.79 27.97 10.31
N LEU A 337 -1.79 27.84 9.43
CA LEU A 337 -1.28 28.93 8.62
C LEU A 337 -1.95 29.03 7.24
N TYR A 338 -2.49 27.93 6.69
CA TYR A 338 -2.94 27.87 5.29
C TYR A 338 -4.38 27.41 5.08
N ASP A 339 -5.03 26.78 6.07
CA ASP A 339 -6.39 26.24 5.90
C ASP A 339 -7.41 27.30 5.43
N ALA A 340 -7.40 28.50 6.01
CA ALA A 340 -8.31 29.58 5.65
C ALA A 340 -8.10 30.07 4.21
N ILE A 341 -6.87 30.00 3.70
CA ILE A 341 -6.58 30.40 2.32
C ILE A 341 -7.04 29.33 1.34
N PHE A 342 -6.80 28.05 1.65
CA PHE A 342 -7.35 26.96 0.87
C PHE A 342 -8.88 26.94 0.89
N GLU A 343 -9.51 27.25 2.02
CA GLU A 343 -10.97 27.33 2.13
C GLU A 343 -11.52 28.49 1.28
N ALA A 344 -10.84 29.63 1.25
CA ALA A 344 -11.19 30.74 0.34
C ALA A 344 -11.03 30.34 -1.14
N LEU A 345 -9.96 29.61 -1.48
CA LEU A 345 -9.74 29.07 -2.82
C LEU A 345 -10.84 28.07 -3.23
N LEU A 346 -11.21 27.15 -2.34
CA LEU A 346 -12.24 26.14 -2.59
C LEU A 346 -13.65 26.74 -2.69
N ASN A 347 -13.88 27.89 -2.07
CA ASN A 347 -15.13 28.65 -2.16
C ASN A 347 -15.12 29.70 -3.31
N SER A 348 -14.18 29.59 -4.25
CA SER A 348 -14.05 30.48 -5.42
C SER A 348 -13.83 31.96 -5.08
N GLN A 349 -13.34 32.26 -3.87
CA GLN A 349 -13.02 33.62 -3.43
C GLN A 349 -11.64 34.06 -3.93
N LEU A 350 -10.78 33.10 -4.30
CA LEU A 350 -9.47 33.30 -4.90
C LEU A 350 -9.41 32.49 -6.18
N ASN A 351 -9.08 33.11 -7.31
CA ASN A 351 -9.20 32.49 -8.64
C ASN A 351 -7.87 32.41 -9.40
N SER A 352 -6.78 32.95 -8.83
CA SER A 352 -5.46 32.89 -9.46
C SER A 352 -4.35 32.74 -8.43
N HIS A 353 -3.21 32.18 -8.86
CA HIS A 353 -2.01 32.11 -8.03
C HIS A 353 -1.52 33.49 -7.54
N ASN A 354 -1.81 34.57 -8.28
CA ASN A 354 -1.46 35.94 -7.85
C ASN A 354 -2.36 36.44 -6.70
N GLU A 355 -3.67 36.17 -6.79
CA GLU A 355 -4.61 36.47 -5.71
C GLU A 355 -4.28 35.65 -4.46
N VAL A 356 -3.99 34.36 -4.64
CA VAL A 356 -3.55 33.47 -3.56
C VAL A 356 -2.28 33.98 -2.90
N ALA A 357 -1.25 34.39 -3.66
CA ALA A 357 -0.02 34.96 -3.12
C ALA A 357 -0.29 36.22 -2.28
N LEU A 358 -1.15 37.12 -2.77
CA LEU A 358 -1.49 38.36 -2.07
C LEU A 358 -2.29 38.10 -0.79
N ALA A 359 -3.32 37.25 -0.86
CA ALA A 359 -4.14 36.87 0.28
C ALA A 359 -3.31 36.17 1.36
N THR A 360 -2.45 35.22 0.95
CA THR A 360 -1.52 34.51 1.85
C THR A 360 -0.57 35.50 2.53
N TYR A 361 0.02 36.44 1.78
CA TYR A 361 0.88 37.48 2.33
C TYR A 361 0.16 38.31 3.40
N GLN A 362 -1.06 38.79 3.11
CA GLN A 362 -1.83 39.62 4.03
C GLN A 362 -2.21 38.85 5.29
N TYR A 363 -2.70 37.62 5.14
CA TYR A 363 -3.10 36.75 6.23
C TYR A 363 -1.94 36.40 7.17
N LEU A 364 -0.82 35.92 6.60
CA LEU A 364 0.36 35.56 7.38
C LEU A 364 1.01 36.78 8.06
N LYS A 365 1.01 37.94 7.38
CA LYS A 365 1.48 39.20 7.99
C LYS A 365 0.62 39.59 9.19
N ALA A 366 -0.70 39.46 9.10
CA ALA A 366 -1.62 39.74 10.20
C ALA A 366 -1.43 38.77 11.38
N LYS A 367 -1.06 37.51 11.11
CA LYS A 367 -0.70 36.49 12.12
C LYS A 367 0.70 36.68 12.73
N GLY A 368 1.45 37.70 12.32
CA GLY A 368 2.80 37.99 12.82
C GLY A 368 3.94 37.25 12.11
N CYS A 369 3.63 36.39 11.13
CA CYS A 369 4.59 35.58 10.38
C CYS A 369 5.22 36.37 9.21
N ARG A 370 5.81 37.54 9.49
CA ARG A 370 6.27 38.50 8.45
C ARG A 370 7.30 37.91 7.46
N LYS A 371 8.23 37.08 7.95
CA LYS A 371 9.27 36.45 7.10
C LYS A 371 8.64 35.45 6.13
N LEU A 372 7.81 34.54 6.64
CA LEU A 372 7.05 33.59 5.83
C LEU A 372 6.16 34.30 4.81
N ALA A 373 5.41 35.32 5.24
CA ALA A 373 4.56 36.12 4.37
C ALA A 373 5.37 36.70 3.18
N GLY A 374 6.55 37.27 3.44
CA GLY A 374 7.41 37.79 2.38
C GLY A 374 7.83 36.73 1.36
N LYS A 375 8.17 35.52 1.83
CA LYS A 375 8.54 34.39 0.96
C LYS A 375 7.36 33.89 0.10
N GLU A 376 6.16 33.81 0.68
CA GLU A 376 4.93 33.47 -0.06
C GLU A 376 4.57 34.54 -1.10
N ARG A 377 4.83 35.83 -0.81
CA ARG A 377 4.61 36.93 -1.77
C ARG A 377 5.58 36.88 -2.93
N ASP A 378 6.87 36.71 -2.63
CA ASP A 378 7.97 36.75 -3.61
C ASP A 378 8.30 35.35 -4.16
N TRP A 379 7.32 34.45 -4.17
CA TRP A 379 7.48 33.02 -4.47
C TRP A 379 8.21 32.72 -5.79
N ARG A 380 8.04 33.57 -6.82
CA ARG A 380 8.74 33.43 -8.12
C ARG A 380 10.26 33.57 -8.02
N ARG A 381 10.78 34.23 -6.98
CA ARG A 381 12.22 34.43 -6.77
C ARG A 381 12.90 33.22 -6.12
N LEU A 382 12.14 32.19 -5.73
CA LEU A 382 12.64 31.02 -5.02
C LEU A 382 13.20 29.92 -5.94
N GLY A 383 13.30 30.17 -7.25
CA GLY A 383 13.81 29.18 -8.21
C GLY A 383 12.98 27.89 -8.19
N ALA A 384 13.65 26.73 -8.10
CA ALA A 384 12.98 25.43 -8.02
C ALA A 384 12.07 25.29 -6.79
N SER A 385 12.38 25.98 -5.68
CA SER A 385 11.57 25.96 -4.46
C SER A 385 10.27 26.76 -4.58
N LYS A 386 9.98 27.40 -5.72
CA LYS A 386 8.72 28.11 -5.93
C LYS A 386 7.51 27.19 -5.73
N PHE A 387 7.59 25.93 -6.17
CA PHE A 387 6.52 24.93 -6.03
C PHE A 387 6.33 24.40 -4.61
N GLN A 388 7.12 24.90 -3.65
CA GLN A 388 6.90 24.64 -2.23
C GLN A 388 6.03 25.71 -1.57
N THR A 389 5.84 26.88 -2.21
CA THR A 389 4.91 27.93 -1.74
C THR A 389 3.48 27.63 -2.15
N LEU A 390 2.50 28.22 -1.47
CA LEU A 390 1.09 28.00 -1.81
C LEU A 390 0.78 28.52 -3.23
N ALA A 391 1.25 29.72 -3.55
CA ALA A 391 1.04 30.30 -4.88
C ALA A 391 1.70 29.47 -5.99
N GLY A 392 2.89 28.91 -5.74
CA GLY A 392 3.54 28.00 -6.68
C GLY A 392 2.79 26.68 -6.87
N ILE A 393 2.16 26.15 -5.82
CA ILE A 393 1.30 24.95 -5.94
C ILE A 393 0.07 25.26 -6.78
N VAL A 394 -0.56 26.43 -6.59
CA VAL A 394 -1.69 26.86 -7.42
C VAL A 394 -1.26 27.17 -8.86
N GLU A 395 -0.02 27.61 -9.10
CA GLU A 395 0.54 27.69 -10.46
C GLU A 395 0.71 26.30 -11.09
N LEU A 396 1.18 25.32 -10.33
CA LEU A 396 1.36 23.94 -10.80
C LEU A 396 0.04 23.23 -11.04
N HIS A 397 -0.98 23.53 -10.23
CA HIS A 397 -2.31 22.93 -10.25
C HIS A 397 -3.39 24.02 -10.45
N PRO A 398 -3.48 24.64 -11.65
CA PRO A 398 -4.40 25.75 -11.88
C PRO A 398 -5.88 25.33 -11.80
N ARG A 399 -6.17 24.03 -11.89
CA ARG A 399 -7.52 23.45 -11.81
C ARG A 399 -7.84 22.83 -10.46
N ILE A 400 -7.04 23.08 -9.41
CA ILE A 400 -7.20 22.44 -8.09
C ILE A 400 -8.64 22.43 -7.56
N LEU A 401 -9.40 23.51 -7.69
CA LEU A 401 -10.81 23.52 -7.31
C LEU A 401 -11.63 22.49 -8.11
N GLN A 402 -11.49 22.49 -9.43
CA GLN A 402 -12.19 21.54 -10.30
C GLN A 402 -11.79 20.10 -10.01
N ASP A 403 -10.50 19.84 -9.82
CA ASP A 403 -9.96 18.51 -9.56
C ASP A 403 -10.51 17.95 -8.23
N ILE A 404 -10.63 18.79 -7.20
CA ILE A 404 -11.22 18.43 -5.91
C ILE A 404 -12.75 18.27 -5.98
N THR A 405 -13.43 19.11 -6.77
CA THR A 405 -14.87 18.95 -7.05
C THR A 405 -15.13 17.62 -7.76
N ASN A 406 -14.36 17.30 -8.81
CA ASN A 406 -14.47 16.03 -9.53
C ASN A 406 -14.27 14.84 -8.58
N LEU A 407 -13.27 14.91 -7.69
CA LEU A 407 -13.05 13.88 -6.68
C LEU A 407 -14.29 13.64 -5.81
N CYS A 408 -14.89 14.72 -5.27
CA CYS A 408 -16.09 14.61 -4.45
C CYS A 408 -17.28 14.09 -5.27
N ASP A 409 -17.48 14.61 -6.49
CA ASP A 409 -18.56 14.19 -7.38
C ASP A 409 -18.45 12.70 -7.74
N GLY A 410 -17.24 12.19 -7.98
CA GLY A 410 -17.01 10.77 -8.23
C GLY A 410 -17.41 9.89 -7.04
N PHE A 411 -17.06 10.29 -5.82
CA PHE A 411 -17.51 9.58 -4.62
C PHE A 411 -19.01 9.72 -4.37
N ALA A 412 -19.60 10.89 -4.65
CA ALA A 412 -21.04 11.09 -4.55
C ALA A 412 -21.81 10.20 -5.53
N GLN A 413 -21.30 10.05 -6.77
CA GLN A 413 -21.87 9.14 -7.76
C GLN A 413 -21.80 7.68 -7.29
N LEU A 414 -20.65 7.24 -6.76
CA LEU A 414 -20.53 5.89 -6.19
C LEU A 414 -21.48 5.68 -5.01
N ASN A 415 -21.57 6.65 -4.10
CA ASN A 415 -22.46 6.60 -2.94
C ASN A 415 -23.92 6.43 -3.37
N LEU A 416 -24.38 7.27 -4.31
CA LEU A 416 -25.73 7.23 -4.84
C LEU A 416 -26.00 5.88 -5.51
N ALA A 417 -25.10 5.44 -6.40
CA ALA A 417 -25.25 4.21 -7.14
C ALA A 417 -25.26 2.97 -6.24
N TYR A 418 -24.42 2.94 -5.21
CA TYR A 418 -24.33 1.82 -4.29
C TYR A 418 -25.60 1.69 -3.44
N HIS A 419 -26.21 2.80 -3.01
CA HIS A 419 -27.39 2.77 -2.14
C HIS A 419 -28.75 2.85 -2.86
N GLN A 420 -28.81 3.25 -4.13
CA GLN A 420 -30.05 3.45 -4.89
C GLN A 420 -30.18 2.51 -6.11
N GLU A 421 -29.64 1.30 -6.01
CA GLU A 421 -29.70 0.30 -7.09
C GLU A 421 -29.15 0.80 -8.45
N GLY A 422 -28.08 1.61 -8.42
CA GLY A 422 -27.37 2.02 -9.61
C GLY A 422 -26.63 0.86 -10.28
N ASP A 423 -26.47 0.95 -11.59
CA ASP A 423 -25.83 -0.10 -12.39
C ASP A 423 -24.29 0.03 -12.38
N TYR A 424 -23.59 -1.09 -12.57
CA TYR A 424 -22.12 -1.13 -12.55
C TYR A 424 -21.43 -0.23 -13.59
N SER A 425 -22.14 0.21 -14.64
CA SER A 425 -21.60 1.10 -15.68
C SER A 425 -21.15 2.47 -15.13
N LEU A 426 -21.60 2.85 -13.93
CA LEU A 426 -21.19 4.07 -13.25
C LEU A 426 -19.77 3.98 -12.66
N LEU A 427 -19.21 2.78 -12.53
CA LEU A 427 -17.86 2.59 -11.98
C LEU A 427 -16.79 3.30 -12.81
N GLU A 428 -16.84 3.18 -14.13
CA GLU A 428 -15.86 3.83 -15.01
C GLU A 428 -16.03 5.36 -15.00
N GLN A 429 -17.28 5.83 -14.97
CA GLN A 429 -17.58 7.26 -14.93
C GLN A 429 -17.06 7.90 -13.64
N ALA A 430 -17.34 7.29 -12.50
CA ALA A 430 -16.82 7.75 -11.21
C ALA A 430 -15.29 7.67 -11.16
N PHE A 431 -14.70 6.59 -11.67
CA PHE A 431 -13.24 6.44 -11.70
C PHE A 431 -12.55 7.51 -12.55
N ASN A 432 -13.14 7.89 -13.68
CA ASN A 432 -12.60 8.95 -14.53
C ASN A 432 -12.64 10.34 -13.88
N LEU A 433 -13.49 10.56 -12.87
CA LEU A 433 -13.48 11.80 -12.09
C LEU A 433 -12.33 11.86 -11.07
N PHE A 434 -11.62 10.75 -10.84
CA PHE A 434 -10.46 10.70 -9.96
C PHE A 434 -9.12 10.92 -10.70
N ASP A 435 -9.15 11.18 -12.02
CA ASP A 435 -7.98 11.14 -12.90
C ASP A 435 -6.80 11.94 -12.34
N ASP A 436 -7.05 13.17 -11.90
CA ASP A 436 -6.01 14.10 -11.44
C ASP A 436 -5.35 13.65 -10.11
N MET A 437 -6.01 12.83 -9.28
CA MET A 437 -5.48 12.46 -7.95
C MET A 437 -4.25 11.55 -7.99
N GLY A 438 -4.03 10.86 -9.12
CA GLY A 438 -2.84 10.04 -9.37
C GLY A 438 -1.70 10.80 -10.06
N GLU A 439 -1.91 12.06 -10.48
CA GLU A 439 -0.99 12.75 -11.39
C GLU A 439 0.23 13.40 -10.71
N HIS A 440 0.16 13.68 -9.41
CA HIS A 440 1.24 14.37 -8.71
C HIS A 440 1.29 14.04 -7.22
N GLY A 441 2.50 14.09 -6.63
CA GLY A 441 2.72 13.77 -5.22
C GLY A 441 1.95 14.66 -4.25
N PHE A 442 1.66 15.91 -4.63
CA PHE A 442 0.82 16.79 -3.81
C PHE A 442 -0.62 16.25 -3.67
N TYR A 443 -1.24 15.81 -4.77
CA TYR A 443 -2.59 15.24 -4.73
C TYR A 443 -2.63 13.93 -3.98
N ASN A 444 -1.62 13.07 -4.18
CA ASN A 444 -1.53 11.81 -3.46
C ASN A 444 -1.38 12.02 -1.94
N ARG A 445 -0.55 12.99 -1.51
CA ARG A 445 -0.43 13.41 -0.10
C ARG A 445 -1.74 13.97 0.45
N PHE A 446 -2.39 14.86 -0.30
CA PHE A 446 -3.71 15.41 0.05
C PHE A 446 -4.73 14.30 0.25
N PHE A 447 -4.82 13.38 -0.72
CA PHE A 447 -5.88 12.40 -0.73
C PHE A 447 -5.68 11.35 0.38
N ALA A 448 -4.45 10.92 0.64
CA ALA A 448 -4.13 10.05 1.78
C ALA A 448 -4.57 10.70 3.12
N HIS A 449 -4.21 11.97 3.34
CA HIS A 449 -4.62 12.69 4.55
C HIS A 449 -6.14 12.87 4.64
N TYR A 450 -6.80 13.20 3.52
CA TYR A 450 -8.25 13.39 3.47
C TYR A 450 -9.02 12.11 3.84
N VAL A 451 -8.62 10.96 3.28
CA VAL A 451 -9.21 9.66 3.63
C VAL A 451 -9.05 9.38 5.12
N LEU A 452 -7.83 9.57 5.66
CA LEU A 452 -7.54 9.35 7.08
C LEU A 452 -8.25 10.34 8.01
N GLN A 453 -8.52 11.55 7.53
CA GLN A 453 -9.33 12.51 8.26
C GLN A 453 -10.79 12.04 8.32
N CYS A 454 -11.33 11.52 7.22
CA CYS A 454 -12.69 10.98 7.17
C CYS A 454 -12.86 9.73 8.06
N THR A 455 -11.86 8.84 8.13
CA THR A 455 -11.91 7.64 8.99
C THR A 455 -11.97 7.95 10.49
N ARG A 456 -11.52 9.14 10.91
CA ARG A 456 -11.65 9.58 12.32
C ARG A 456 -13.11 9.83 12.72
N THR A 457 -13.98 10.08 11.74
CA THR A 457 -15.43 10.29 11.98
C THR A 457 -16.17 8.98 12.24
N PHE A 458 -15.68 7.86 11.69
CA PHE A 458 -16.26 6.53 11.86
C PHE A 458 -15.24 5.57 12.47
N PRO A 459 -15.30 5.31 13.80
CA PRO A 459 -14.38 4.38 14.45
C PRO A 459 -14.35 2.98 13.82
N GLN A 460 -15.47 2.51 13.25
CA GLN A 460 -15.55 1.21 12.58
C GLN A 460 -14.77 1.16 11.26
N ALA A 461 -14.72 2.25 10.49
CA ALA A 461 -13.95 2.36 9.27
C ALA A 461 -12.43 2.25 9.52
N GLN A 462 -11.97 2.50 10.76
CA GLN A 462 -10.56 2.37 11.10
C GLN A 462 -10.08 0.92 11.03
N ASN A 463 -10.93 -0.06 11.35
CA ASN A 463 -10.57 -1.48 11.28
C ASN A 463 -10.36 -1.96 9.83
N GLY A 464 -11.09 -1.38 8.89
CA GLY A 464 -10.98 -1.68 7.46
C GLY A 464 -10.04 -0.74 6.69
N THR A 465 -9.41 0.21 7.38
CA THR A 465 -8.38 1.09 6.81
C THR A 465 -7.00 0.57 7.19
N LYS A 466 -6.21 0.15 6.20
CA LYS A 466 -4.85 -0.33 6.41
C LYS A 466 -3.86 0.66 5.85
N VAL A 467 -2.95 1.16 6.68
CA VAL A 467 -1.83 1.96 6.20
C VAL A 467 -0.54 1.21 6.46
N THR A 468 0.29 1.07 5.41
CA THR A 468 1.55 0.33 5.51
C THR A 468 2.68 1.10 4.86
N VAL A 469 3.88 0.92 5.42
CA VAL A 469 5.13 1.47 4.91
C VAL A 469 6.12 0.33 4.81
N LYS A 470 6.55 0.04 3.59
CA LYS A 470 7.60 -0.94 3.32
C LYS A 470 8.88 -0.18 2.94
N LEU A 471 9.98 -0.56 3.57
CA LEU A 471 11.33 -0.12 3.20
C LEU A 471 12.05 -1.36 2.64
N GLU A 472 12.56 -1.26 1.42
CA GLU A 472 13.38 -2.27 0.77
C GLU A 472 14.73 -1.62 0.48
N PHE A 473 15.85 -2.17 0.93
CA PHE A 473 17.17 -1.56 0.71
C PHE A 473 18.29 -2.60 0.76
N VAL A 474 19.46 -2.24 0.25
CA VAL A 474 20.67 -3.06 0.33
C VAL A 474 21.57 -2.54 1.44
N LYS A 475 22.02 -3.43 2.33
CA LYS A 475 23.01 -3.12 3.37
C LYS A 475 23.99 -4.27 3.49
N ASP A 476 25.29 -3.94 3.46
CA ASP A 476 26.38 -4.93 3.45
C ASP A 476 26.21 -6.01 2.36
N GLY A 477 25.70 -5.61 1.19
CA GLY A 477 25.43 -6.50 0.05
C GLY A 477 24.23 -7.43 0.21
N LYS A 478 23.38 -7.25 1.24
CA LYS A 478 22.16 -8.03 1.46
C LYS A 478 20.92 -7.17 1.26
N GLU A 479 19.93 -7.71 0.58
CA GLU A 479 18.59 -7.12 0.50
C GLU A 479 17.87 -7.26 1.86
N ILE A 480 17.35 -6.15 2.35
CA ILE A 480 16.63 -6.04 3.62
C ILE A 480 15.25 -5.46 3.33
N ASP A 481 14.22 -6.13 3.84
CA ASP A 481 12.83 -5.70 3.79
C ASP A 481 12.33 -5.41 5.21
N VAL A 482 11.89 -4.18 5.45
CA VAL A 482 11.33 -3.74 6.75
C VAL A 482 9.90 -3.24 6.54
N LEU A 483 8.96 -3.77 7.30
CA LEU A 483 7.60 -3.22 7.40
C LEU A 483 7.57 -2.25 8.59
N TRP A 484 7.57 -0.94 8.32
CA TRP A 484 7.76 0.12 9.31
C TRP A 484 6.50 0.46 10.12
N GLY A 485 5.34 -0.05 9.73
CA GLY A 485 4.11 0.13 10.50
C GLY A 485 2.95 -0.53 9.80
N LYS A 486 2.00 -1.01 10.60
CA LYS A 486 0.68 -1.41 10.16
C LYS A 486 -0.30 -0.71 11.09
N ARG A 487 -1.02 0.26 10.54
CA ARG A 487 -2.22 0.79 11.17
C ARG A 487 -3.42 0.04 10.63
#